data_AF-A0A4R7VMQ1-F1
#
_entry.id   AF-A0A4R7VMQ1-F1
#
_cell.length_a   1.000
_cell.length_b   1.000
_cell.length_c   1.000
_cell.angle_alpha   90.00
_cell.angle_beta   90.00
_cell.angle_gamma   90.00
#
_symmetry.space_group_name_H-M   'P 1'
#
loop_
_entity.id
_entity.type
_entity.pdbx_description
1 polymer ?
#
loop_
_entity_poly.entity_id
_entity_poly.type
_entity_poly.pdbx_seq_one_letter_code
_entity_poly.pdbx_strand_id
1 'polypeptide(L)' 'MTWFMAADVTEADLARWDAEDSGRLVQIMREERGWTRTRLAQLAGTSHAELARFEMGRTVPAQAMLVRYLHAMGYRSH' A
#
# COMPACT_ATOMS: atom_id res chain seq x y z
N MET A 1 16.69 -31.00 -18.44
CA MET A 1 15.79 -30.67 -17.31
C MET A 1 15.96 -29.19 -17.01
N THR A 2 15.28 -28.36 -17.80
CA THR A 2 15.39 -26.90 -17.68
C THR A 2 14.42 -26.49 -16.57
N TRP A 3 14.96 -26.32 -15.36
CA TRP A 3 14.23 -25.66 -14.29
C TRP A 3 13.87 -24.26 -14.79
N PHE A 4 12.58 -23.95 -14.72
CA PHE A 4 11.93 -22.66 -14.98
C PHE A 4 12.88 -21.50 -15.31
N MET A 5 12.73 -20.95 -16.53
CA MET A 5 12.96 -19.51 -16.69
C MET A 5 12.13 -18.83 -15.60
N ALA A 6 12.80 -18.25 -14.59
CA ALA A 6 12.22 -17.09 -13.95
C ALA A 6 11.78 -16.19 -15.11
N ALA A 7 10.50 -15.87 -15.18
CA ALA A 7 10.06 -14.81 -16.06
C ALA A 7 11.02 -13.62 -15.83
N ASP A 8 11.40 -12.93 -16.89
CA ASP A 8 12.23 -11.73 -16.78
C ASP A 8 11.41 -10.66 -16.05
N VAL A 9 11.40 -10.73 -14.72
CA VAL A 9 10.66 -9.82 -13.83
C VAL A 9 11.52 -8.58 -13.70
N THR A 10 11.00 -7.46 -14.17
CA THR A 10 11.71 -6.19 -14.11
C THR A 10 11.58 -5.55 -12.73
N GLU A 11 12.48 -4.64 -12.38
CA GLU A 11 12.33 -3.79 -11.18
C GLU A 11 11.00 -3.01 -11.18
N ALA A 12 10.51 -2.64 -12.38
CA ALA A 12 9.22 -1.97 -12.53
C ALA A 12 8.05 -2.89 -12.20
N ASP A 13 8.13 -4.19 -12.53
CA ASP A 13 7.12 -5.18 -12.15
C ASP A 13 7.10 -5.39 -10.64
N LEU A 14 8.29 -5.50 -10.01
CA LEU A 14 8.40 -5.61 -8.55
C LEU A 14 7.79 -4.38 -7.85
N ALA A 15 8.16 -3.17 -8.30
CA ALA A 15 7.64 -1.93 -7.71
C ALA A 15 6.12 -1.78 -7.87
N ARG A 16 5.54 -2.28 -8.97
CA ARG A 16 4.09 -2.33 -9.16
C ARG A 16 3.43 -3.31 -8.20
N TRP A 17 3.95 -4.52 -8.08
CA TRP A 17 3.42 -5.53 -7.14
C TRP A 17 3.52 -5.06 -5.69
N ASP A 18 4.64 -4.47 -5.30
CA ASP A 18 4.81 -3.86 -3.98
C ASP A 18 3.74 -2.80 -3.69
N ALA A 19 3.40 -1.98 -4.69
CA ALA A 19 2.36 -0.97 -4.54
C ALA A 19 0.96 -1.56 -4.44
N GLU A 20 0.63 -2.56 -5.26
CA GLU A 20 -0.63 -3.29 -5.21
C GLU A 20 -0.83 -3.98 -3.85
N ASP A 21 0.19 -4.68 -3.36
CA ASP A 21 0.13 -5.40 -2.09
C ASP A 21 0.07 -4.45 -0.90
N SER A 22 0.86 -3.37 -0.92
CA SER A 22 0.81 -2.33 0.12
C SER A 22 -0.56 -1.65 0.19
N GLY A 23 -1.13 -1.32 -0.97
CA GLY A 23 -2.46 -0.72 -1.09
C GLY A 23 -3.55 -1.64 -0.54
N ARG A 24 -3.53 -2.91 -0.96
CA ARG A 24 -4.47 -3.94 -0.50
C ARG A 24 -4.37 -4.16 1.01
N LEU A 25 -3.15 -4.23 1.56
CA LEU A 25 -2.93 -4.43 3.00
C LEU A 25 -3.58 -3.30 3.82
N VAL A 26 -3.32 -2.04 3.45
CA VAL A 26 -3.92 -0.88 4.14
C VAL A 26 -5.44 -0.88 4.01
N GLN A 27 -5.98 -1.23 2.84
CA GLN A 27 -7.42 -1.34 2.64
C GLN A 27 -8.04 -2.35 3.62
N ILE A 28 -7.49 -3.56 3.68
CA ILE A 28 -7.99 -4.63 4.57
C ILE A 28 -7.94 -4.17 6.03
N MET A 29 -6.78 -3.68 6.49
CA MET A 29 -6.59 -3.23 7.87
C MET A 29 -7.50 -2.05 8.26
N ARG A 30 -7.87 -1.21 7.28
CA ARG A 30 -8.82 -0.13 7.49
C ARG A 30 -10.25 -0.66 7.61
N GLU A 31 -10.63 -1.59 6.73
CA GLU A 31 -11.98 -2.15 6.67
C GLU A 31 -12.29 -3.04 7.87
N GLU A 32 -11.34 -3.85 8.33
CA GLU A 32 -11.45 -4.65 9.56
C GLU A 32 -11.71 -3.81 10.81
N ARG A 33 -11.23 -2.55 10.82
CA ARG A 33 -11.51 -1.59 11.90
C ARG A 33 -12.83 -0.83 11.72
N GLY A 34 -13.56 -1.05 10.64
CA GLY A 34 -14.74 -0.26 10.27
C GLY A 34 -14.43 1.20 9.93
N TRP A 35 -13.21 1.50 9.48
CA TRP A 35 -12.80 2.87 9.18
C TRP A 35 -13.12 3.25 7.73
N THR A 36 -13.57 4.48 7.53
CA THR A 36 -13.71 5.05 6.18
C THR A 36 -12.36 5.52 5.66
N ARG A 37 -12.21 5.61 4.34
CA ARG A 37 -11.02 6.23 3.72
C ARG A 37 -10.78 7.64 4.25
N THR A 38 -11.83 8.44 4.38
CA THR A 38 -11.72 9.81 4.90
C THR A 38 -11.13 9.84 6.30
N ARG A 39 -11.54 8.92 7.19
CA ARG A 39 -10.98 8.83 8.54
C ARG A 39 -9.47 8.51 8.53
N LEU A 40 -9.06 7.49 7.79
CA LEU A 40 -7.64 7.11 7.73
C LEU A 40 -6.80 8.22 7.08
N ALA A 41 -7.28 8.82 6.00
CA ALA A 41 -6.60 9.92 5.32
C ALA A 41 -6.40 11.11 6.28
N GLN A 42 -7.43 11.50 7.04
CA GLN A 42 -7.31 12.55 8.06
C GLN A 42 -6.26 12.23 9.13
N LEU A 43 -6.28 11.01 9.69
CA LEU A 43 -5.29 10.58 10.69
C LEU A 43 -3.86 10.56 10.12
N ALA A 44 -3.72 10.22 8.84
CA ALA A 44 -2.44 10.22 8.15
C ALA A 44 -2.02 11.62 7.67
N GLY A 45 -2.89 12.63 7.71
CA GLY A 45 -2.67 13.95 7.11
C GLY A 45 -2.59 13.93 5.58
N THR A 46 -3.32 13.02 4.93
CA THR A 46 -3.43 12.90 3.47
C THR A 46 -4.86 13.20 3.01
N SER A 47 -5.07 13.29 1.70
CA SER A 47 -6.41 13.41 1.12
C SER A 47 -7.08 12.05 0.91
N HIS A 48 -8.42 12.05 0.84
CA HIS A 48 -9.20 10.88 0.44
C HIS A 48 -8.76 10.34 -0.93
N ALA A 49 -8.47 11.22 -1.89
CA ALA A 49 -8.05 10.84 -3.23
C ALA A 49 -6.66 10.17 -3.24
N GLU A 50 -5.73 10.65 -2.42
CA GLU A 50 -4.41 10.01 -2.25
C GLU A 50 -4.53 8.61 -1.63
N LEU A 51 -5.34 8.46 -0.58
CA LEU A 51 -5.59 7.14 0.00
C LEU A 51 -6.30 6.21 -1.00
N ALA A 52 -7.28 6.70 -1.75
CA ALA A 52 -7.95 5.89 -2.77
C ALA A 52 -6.98 5.41 -3.87
N ARG A 53 -6.09 6.27 -4.37
CA ARG A 53 -5.05 5.86 -5.34
C ARG A 53 -4.08 4.85 -4.73
N PHE A 54 -3.69 5.06 -3.47
CA PHE A 54 -2.80 4.15 -2.77
C PHE A 54 -3.44 2.76 -2.61
N GLU A 55 -4.69 2.66 -2.15
CA GLU A 55 -5.42 1.39 -2.03
C GLU A 55 -5.61 0.68 -3.39
N MET A 56 -5.65 1.43 -4.50
CA MET A 56 -5.69 0.87 -5.86
C MET A 56 -4.30 0.45 -6.40
N GLY A 57 -3.23 0.54 -5.60
CA GLY A 57 -1.87 0.24 -6.04
C GLY A 57 -1.27 1.25 -7.03
N ARG A 58 -1.86 2.45 -7.15
CA ARG A 58 -1.46 3.46 -8.14
C ARG A 58 -0.39 4.44 -7.65
N THR A 59 0.27 4.12 -6.54
CA THR A 59 1.28 4.97 -5.91
C THR A 59 2.61 4.23 -5.85
N VAL A 60 3.57 4.63 -6.68
CA VAL A 60 4.92 4.05 -6.76
C VAL A 60 5.96 5.16 -6.56
N PRO A 61 6.93 5.03 -5.63
CA PRO A 61 7.11 3.94 -4.67
C PRO A 61 6.07 3.99 -3.53
N ALA A 62 5.62 2.82 -3.08
CA ALA A 62 4.56 2.73 -2.06
C ALA A 62 5.06 2.81 -0.61
N GLN A 63 6.34 2.49 -0.35
CA GLN A 63 6.86 2.28 1.00
C GLN A 63 6.66 3.47 1.95
N ALA A 64 6.99 4.69 1.52
CA ALA A 64 6.83 5.88 2.35
C ALA A 64 5.35 6.11 2.73
N MET A 65 4.44 5.82 1.79
CA MET A 65 3.01 5.96 2.02
C MET A 65 2.44 4.86 2.89
N LEU A 66 2.91 3.62 2.70
CA LEU A 66 2.58 2.49 3.57
C LEU A 66 2.94 2.81 5.03
N VAL A 67 4.19 3.22 5.29
CA VAL A 67 4.66 3.56 6.65
C VAL A 67 3.78 4.65 7.26
N ARG A 68 3.43 5.68 6.48
CA ARG A 68 2.58 6.77 6.95
C ARG A 68 1.19 6.30 7.36
N TYR A 69 0.54 5.45 6.57
CA TYR A 69 -0.78 4.89 6.91
C TYR A 69 -0.72 3.91 8.09
N LEU A 70 0.34 3.09 8.17
CA LEU A 70 0.56 2.20 9.30
C LEU A 70 0.76 2.98 10.61
N HIS A 71 1.54 4.06 10.59
CA HIS A 71 1.72 4.95 11.75
C HIS A 71 0.40 5.60 12.17
N ALA A 72 -0.41 6.07 11.22
CA ALA A 72 -1.75 6.61 11.50
C ALA A 72 -2.70 5.57 12.14
N MET A 73 -2.49 4.28 11.87
CA MET A 73 -3.20 3.16 12.48
C MET A 73 -2.57 2.68 13.80
N GLY A 74 -1.48 3.31 14.25
CA GLY A 74 -0.79 3.04 15.52
C GLY A 74 0.35 2.01 15.44
N TYR A 75 0.69 1.51 14.25
CA TYR A 75 1.86 0.63 14.07
C TYR A 75 3.11 1.49 13.91
N ARG A 76 4.06 1.36 14.82
CA ARG A 76 5.37 2.00 14.70
C ARG A 76 6.37 1.00 14.14
N SER A 77 7.08 1.40 13.08
CA SER A 77 8.31 0.74 12.66
C SER A 77 9.40 1.08 13.67
N HIS A 78 10.07 0.05 14.19
CA HIS A 78 11.24 0.18 15.07
C HIS A 78 12.44 0.72 14.30
#